data_AF-A8S0J8-F1
#
_entry.id   AF-A8S0J8-F1
#
_cell.length_a   1.000
_cell.length_b   1.000
_cell.length_c   1.000
_cell.angle_alpha   90.00
_cell.angle_beta   90.00
_cell.angle_gamma   90.00
#
_symmetry.space_group_name_H-M   'P 1'
#
loop_
_entity.id
_entity.type
_entity.pdbx_description
1 polymer ?
#
loop_
_entity_poly.entity_id
_entity_poly.type
_entity_poly.pdbx_seq_one_letter_code
_entity_poly.pdbx_strand_id
1 'polypeptide(L)'
;MEKHHIFGGTNRKWSEKYGLTVHLCKTCHTDNKKGVHADANKAEKLHKIGQAAFERTHTRQEFFNIFGRYYLDKEDEQEETVSEPEKDGFFFLPDDDL
;
A
#
# COMPACT_ATOMS: atom_id res chain seq x y z
N MET A 1 -9.63 -17.46 -10.39
CA MET A 1 -8.93 -16.20 -10.07
C MET A 1 -7.75 -16.05 -11.01
N GLU A 2 -7.31 -14.83 -11.28
CA GLU A 2 -6.22 -14.52 -12.21
C GLU A 2 -5.03 -13.96 -11.43
N LYS A 3 -3.82 -14.39 -11.80
CA LYS A 3 -2.59 -13.88 -11.22
C LYS A 3 -2.30 -12.50 -11.79
N HIS A 4 -2.18 -11.52 -10.90
CA HIS A 4 -1.82 -10.15 -11.24
C HIS A 4 -0.45 -9.83 -10.66
N HIS A 5 0.48 -9.38 -11.51
CA HIS A 5 1.77 -8.84 -11.08
C HIS A 5 1.57 -7.40 -10.64
N ILE A 6 1.85 -7.11 -9.36
CA ILE A 6 1.69 -5.76 -8.80
C ILE A 6 2.48 -4.76 -9.64
N PHE A 7 3.73 -5.08 -9.98
CA PHE A 7 4.53 -4.31 -10.94
C PHE A 7 4.54 -5.03 -12.30
N GLY A 8 3.85 -4.43 -13.28
CA GLY A 8 3.67 -4.96 -14.63
C GLY A 8 4.83 -4.69 -15.59
N GLY A 9 4.56 -4.85 -16.90
CA GLY A 9 5.53 -4.57 -17.97
C GLY A 9 6.87 -5.32 -17.82
N THR A 10 7.98 -4.60 -17.96
CA THR A 10 9.34 -5.11 -17.78
C THR A 10 9.65 -5.57 -16.35
N ASN A 11 8.84 -5.14 -15.37
CA ASN A 11 8.99 -5.48 -13.95
C ASN A 11 8.27 -6.76 -13.55
N ARG A 12 7.53 -7.43 -14.47
CA ARG A 12 6.86 -8.70 -14.19
C ARG A 12 7.80 -9.77 -13.63
N LYS A 13 9.03 -9.85 -14.16
CA LYS A 13 10.06 -10.78 -13.67
C LYS A 13 10.43 -10.54 -12.21
N TRP A 14 10.45 -9.29 -11.78
CA TRP A 14 10.76 -8.90 -10.40
C TRP A 14 9.58 -9.15 -9.49
N SER A 15 8.37 -8.83 -9.96
CA SER A 15 7.14 -9.18 -9.25
C SER A 15 7.04 -10.69 -8.98
N GLU A 16 7.43 -11.51 -9.95
CA GLU A 16 7.51 -12.96 -9.79
C GLU A 16 8.60 -13.36 -8.77
N LYS A 17 9.82 -12.86 -8.94
CA LYS A 17 10.99 -13.19 -8.09
C LYS A 17 10.75 -12.88 -6.62
N TYR A 18 10.14 -11.74 -6.33
CA TYR A 18 9.94 -11.24 -4.96
C TYR A 18 8.55 -11.54 -4.39
N GLY A 19 7.73 -12.34 -5.09
CA GLY A 19 6.39 -12.70 -4.63
C GLY A 19 5.39 -11.54 -4.61
N LEU A 20 5.62 -10.48 -5.37
CA LEU A 20 4.79 -9.28 -5.45
C LEU A 20 3.65 -9.48 -6.47
N THR A 21 2.86 -10.53 -6.22
CA THR A 21 1.72 -10.91 -7.06
C THR A 21 0.50 -11.15 -6.20
N VAL A 22 -0.68 -10.83 -6.72
CA VAL A 22 -1.96 -11.06 -6.04
C VAL A 22 -2.90 -11.86 -6.94
N HIS A 23 -3.83 -12.58 -6.32
CA HIS A 23 -4.90 -13.25 -7.04
C HIS A 23 -6.14 -12.36 -7.04
N LEU A 24 -6.59 -11.98 -8.23
CA LEU A 24 -7.76 -11.14 -8.42
C LEU A 24 -8.90 -11.91 -9.08
N CYS A 25 -10.14 -11.53 -8.77
CA CYS A 25 -11.30 -11.99 -9.54
C CYS A 25 -11.25 -11.41 -10.97
N LYS A 26 -11.89 -12.05 -11.95
CA LYS A 26 -11.85 -11.57 -13.36
C LYS A 26 -12.30 -10.11 -13.49
N THR A 27 -13.41 -9.76 -12.83
CA THR A 27 -13.92 -8.38 -12.79
C THR A 27 -12.95 -7.42 -12.10
N CYS A 28 -12.30 -7.87 -11.03
CA CYS A 28 -11.32 -7.09 -10.27
C CYS A 28 -10.03 -6.89 -11.07
N HIS A 29 -9.72 -7.79 -12.00
CA HIS A 29 -8.50 -7.76 -12.78
C HIS A 29 -8.68 -6.96 -14.08
N THR A 30 -9.61 -7.36 -14.95
CA THR A 30 -9.67 -6.93 -16.36
C THR A 30 -10.91 -6.13 -16.74
N ASP A 31 -11.86 -5.92 -15.83
CA ASP A 31 -13.05 -5.12 -16.15
C ASP A 31 -12.67 -3.67 -16.49
N ASN A 32 -13.23 -3.14 -17.58
CA ASN A 32 -12.89 -1.82 -18.10
C ASN A 32 -13.36 -0.64 -17.22
N LYS A 33 -14.13 -0.88 -16.15
CA LYS A 33 -14.58 0.14 -15.20
C LYS A 33 -14.06 -0.08 -13.80
N LYS A 34 -13.96 -1.34 -13.37
CA LYS A 34 -13.65 -1.72 -11.99
C LYS A 34 -12.33 -2.44 -11.84
N GLY A 35 -11.76 -2.95 -12.93
CA GLY A 35 -10.52 -3.70 -12.93
C GLY A 35 -9.33 -2.83 -12.57
N VAL A 36 -8.32 -3.42 -11.94
CA VAL A 36 -7.07 -2.73 -11.56
C VAL A 36 -6.34 -2.12 -12.77
N HIS A 37 -6.53 -2.68 -13.98
CA HIS A 37 -5.97 -2.11 -15.20
C HIS A 37 -6.71 -0.85 -15.70
N ALA A 38 -7.96 -0.63 -15.25
CA ALA A 38 -8.80 0.49 -15.67
C ALA A 38 -8.92 1.59 -14.59
N ASP A 39 -8.60 1.28 -13.34
CA ASP A 39 -8.75 2.17 -12.19
C ASP A 39 -7.39 2.54 -11.59
N ALA A 40 -6.94 3.77 -11.89
CA ALA A 40 -5.63 4.26 -11.46
C ALA A 40 -5.45 4.25 -9.94
N ASN A 41 -6.51 4.54 -9.17
CA ASN A 41 -6.43 4.55 -7.70
C ASN A 41 -6.19 3.13 -7.16
N LYS A 42 -6.82 2.12 -7.77
CA LYS A 42 -6.60 0.72 -7.39
C LYS A 42 -5.21 0.24 -7.78
N ALA A 43 -4.73 0.61 -8.96
CA ALA A 43 -3.37 0.30 -9.41
C ALA A 43 -2.33 0.92 -8.47
N GLU A 44 -2.50 2.20 -8.12
CA GLU A 44 -1.64 2.91 -7.18
C GLU A 44 -1.65 2.26 -5.79
N LYS A 45 -2.82 1.92 -5.27
CA LYS A 45 -2.95 1.21 -3.99
C LYS A 45 -2.19 -0.13 -4.01
N LEU A 46 -2.29 -0.90 -5.09
CA LEU A 46 -1.53 -2.14 -5.21
C LEU A 46 -0.02 -1.89 -5.27
N HIS A 47 0.43 -0.85 -5.96
CA HIS A 47 1.85 -0.50 -5.98
C HIS A 47 2.38 -0.10 -4.59
N LYS A 48 1.62 0.70 -3.83
CA LYS A 48 1.95 1.04 -2.43
C LYS A 48 2.07 -0.20 -1.56
N ILE A 49 1.09 -1.11 -1.64
CA ILE A 49 1.11 -2.40 -0.93
C ILE A 49 2.33 -3.23 -1.36
N GLY A 50 2.66 -3.25 -2.66
CA GLY A 50 3.81 -3.98 -3.19
C GLY A 50 5.14 -3.46 -2.67
N GLN A 51 5.31 -2.13 -2.61
CA GLN A 51 6.52 -1.54 -2.05
C GLN A 51 6.61 -1.82 -0.55
N ALA A 52 5.53 -1.60 0.21
CA ALA A 52 5.50 -1.92 1.64
C ALA A 52 5.86 -3.38 1.91
N ALA A 53 5.30 -4.32 1.13
CA ALA A 53 5.61 -5.74 1.25
C ALA A 53 7.07 -6.07 0.95
N PHE A 54 7.67 -5.43 -0.05
CA PHE A 54 9.09 -5.58 -0.36
C PHE A 54 9.98 -5.05 0.77
N GLU A 55 9.65 -3.86 1.29
CA GLU A 55 10.40 -3.16 2.34
C GLU A 55 10.42 -3.89 3.70
N ARG A 56 9.51 -4.87 3.91
CA ARG A 56 9.55 -5.76 5.10
C ARG A 56 10.80 -6.63 5.17
N THR A 57 11.46 -6.89 4.05
CA THR A 57 12.60 -7.82 3.96
C THR A 57 13.80 -7.26 3.21
N HIS A 58 13.63 -6.12 2.54
CA HIS A 58 14.64 -5.46 1.73
C HIS A 58 14.60 -3.96 2.02
N THR A 59 15.63 -3.23 1.63
CA THR A 59 15.71 -1.78 1.82
C THR A 59 14.91 -1.03 0.75
N ARG A 60 14.46 0.18 1.10
CA ARG A 60 13.86 1.11 0.13
C ARG A 60 14.80 1.41 -1.05
N GLN A 61 16.11 1.54 -0.79
CA GLN A 61 17.07 1.81 -1.86
C GLN A 61 17.16 0.63 -2.85
N GLU A 62 17.11 -0.62 -2.37
CA GLU A 62 17.03 -1.80 -3.25
C GLU A 62 15.76 -1.78 -4.09
N PHE A 63 14.62 -1.38 -3.52
CA PHE A 63 13.38 -1.22 -4.26
C PHE A 63 13.55 -0.25 -5.42
N PHE A 64 14.12 0.94 -5.17
CA PHE A 64 14.39 1.92 -6.21
C PHE A 64 15.30 1.37 -7.31
N ASN A 65 16.37 0.68 -6.92
CA ASN A 65 17.31 0.13 -7.89
C ASN A 65 16.68 -0.92 -8.81
N ILE A 66 15.64 -1.62 -8.34
CA ILE A 66 14.94 -2.67 -9.09
C ILE A 66 13.77 -2.11 -9.91
N PHE A 67 12.94 -1.26 -9.30
CA PHE A 67 11.66 -0.80 -9.86
C PHE A 67 11.70 0.63 -10.43
N GLY A 68 12.73 1.41 -10.11
CA GLY A 68 13.05 2.71 -10.72
C GLY A 68 12.27 3.90 -10.19
N ARG A 69 11.35 3.71 -9.24
CA ARG A 69 10.58 4.78 -8.59
C ARG A 69 10.08 4.34 -7.22
N TYR A 70 9.72 5.30 -6.38
CA TYR A 70 8.93 5.06 -5.17
C TYR A 70 7.44 5.24 -5.47
N TYR A 71 6.63 4.57 -4.65
CA TYR A 71 5.18 4.62 -4.58
C TYR A 71 4.69 4.98 -3.17
N LEU A 72 5.51 4.75 -2.14
CA LEU A 72 5.29 5.26 -0.78
C LEU A 72 6.08 6.55 -0.56
N ASP A 73 5.41 7.56 -0.03
CA ASP A 73 6.03 8.78 0.49
C ASP A 73 6.15 8.71 2.03
N LYS A 74 6.87 9.68 2.64
CA LYS A 74 7.09 9.74 4.10
C LYS A 74 5.80 9.82 4.93
N GLU A 75 4.69 10.21 4.31
CA GLU A 75 3.38 10.31 4.95
C GLU A 75 2.65 8.95 4.96
N ASP A 76 2.87 8.10 3.95
CA ASP A 76 2.26 6.77 3.85
C ASP A 76 2.82 5.78 4.91
N GLU A 77 3.98 6.07 5.49
CA GLU A 77 4.63 5.23 6.52
C GLU A 77 3.97 5.36 7.91
N GLN A 78 3.20 6.42 8.16
CA GLN A 78 2.69 6.77 9.49
C GLN A 78 1.25 6.30 9.76
N GLU A 79 0.55 5.77 8.75
CA GLU A 79 -0.84 5.30 8.87
C GLU A 79 -0.97 3.88 9.48
N GLU A 80 0.11 3.11 9.58
CA GLU A 80 0.06 1.74 10.15
C GLU A 80 0.31 1.68 11.68
N THR A 81 0.55 2.81 12.36
CA THR A 81 0.88 2.84 13.80
C THR A 81 -0.08 3.66 14.68
N VAL A 82 -1.40 3.63 14.46
CA VAL A 82 -2.35 4.04 15.53
C VAL A 82 -3.66 3.25 15.45
N SER A 83 -3.83 2.28 16.34
CA SER A 83 -5.09 2.08 17.07
C SER A 83 -4.91 1.09 18.22
N GLU A 84 -4.35 1.59 19.33
CA GLU A 84 -4.74 1.12 20.66
C GLU A 84 -5.63 2.22 21.30
N PRO A 85 -6.61 1.87 22.15
CA PRO A 85 -7.67 2.78 22.54
C PRO A 85 -7.17 3.76 23.61
N GLU A 86 -7.11 5.05 23.31
CA GLU A 86 -6.90 6.07 24.34
C GLU A 86 -8.14 6.15 25.23
N LYS A 87 -7.95 5.75 26.49
CA LYS A 87 -8.92 5.91 27.58
C LYS A 87 -8.76 7.31 28.19
N ASP A 88 -9.92 7.89 28.52
CA ASP A 88 -10.15 8.95 29.51
C ASP A 88 -9.61 10.36 29.21
N GLY A 89 -10.33 11.06 28.33
CA GLY A 89 -10.38 12.53 28.31
C GLY A 89 -11.48 13.05 29.24
N PHE A 90 -11.20 13.18 30.55
CA PHE A 90 -12.00 14.00 31.46
C PHE A 90 -11.16 15.21 31.89
N PHE A 91 -11.50 16.40 31.39
CA PHE A 91 -10.91 17.65 31.84
C PHE A 91 -11.73 18.16 33.04
N PHE A 92 -11.10 18.34 34.19
CA PHE A 92 -11.69 19.00 35.35
C PHE A 92 -11.37 20.50 35.26
N LEU A 93 -12.39 21.34 35.11
CA LEU A 93 -12.26 22.80 35.22
C LEU A 93 -12.40 23.19 36.71
N PRO A 94 -11.43 23.89 37.32
CA PRO A 94 -11.57 24.39 38.68
C PRO A 94 -12.61 25.52 38.76
N ASP A 95 -13.38 25.53 39.85
CA ASP A 95 -14.55 26.40 40.13
C ASP A 95 -14.25 27.92 40.30
N ASP A 96 -13.14 28.46 39.79
CA ASP A 96 -12.80 29.89 39.92
C ASP A 96 -13.24 30.77 38.72
N ASP A 97 -13.93 30.20 37.73
CA ASP A 97 -14.48 30.93 36.56
C ASP A 97 -16.03 30.83 36.45
N LEU A 98 -16.75 30.87 37.59
CA LEU A 98 -18.22 31.04 37.62
C LEU A 98 -18.63 32.46 38.07
#